data_AF-A0A409Y2U1-F1
#
_entry.id   AF-A0A409Y2U1-F1
#
_cell.length_a   1.000
_cell.length_b   1.000
_cell.length_c   1.000
_cell.angle_alpha   90.00
_cell.angle_beta   90.00
_cell.angle_gamma   90.00
#
_symmetry.space_group_name_H-M   'P 1'
#
loop_
_entity.id
_entity.type
_entity.pdbx_description
1 polymer ?
#
loop_
_entity_poly.entity_id
_entity_poly.type
_entity_poly.pdbx_seq_one_letter_code
_entity_poly.pdbx_strand_id
1 'polypeptide(L)'
;MVLRPKNFAKAPANENQSPAASRAVPSSKGLVSRLGLADASHRRRSKTSGMTRTTKYAIEQAKRRNDMAKKAAKSPMVFKVTRAPAVNDVVMGDSSSSPQAKVTQLHLPKELGRPEYKEIDKEVIGAIDATAADTDIEYIREGLESISTDLAMSLTCTKIQTTRNELPKELTVIVNDMCSILPTHVLAIFDGQAIRADPARPRKVTLYPAHSLVLAANCAHMPKPPATLPVPVHQKGEQEVTLPVWSLALPSPLTYPHLSVYLYTKRVEHLMGMMLPSPPPADWLEKKEERVLSYAKRLSQTFTVQALTMHIYGVHGLWQNVCTMGIFDTRLWDALDWMWATLLTALAIATGEPGLMIPSASEQQQEQ
;
A
#
# COMPACT_ATOMS: atom_id res chain seq x y z
N MET A 1 -32.99 -80.14 26.10
CA MET A 1 -33.14 -78.79 25.51
C MET A 1 -31.90 -78.55 24.65
N VAL A 2 -32.03 -78.69 23.34
CA VAL A 2 -30.91 -78.80 22.38
C VAL A 2 -30.48 -77.39 21.96
N LEU A 3 -29.24 -77.01 22.27
CA LEU A 3 -28.66 -75.72 21.88
C LEU A 3 -28.03 -75.81 20.49
N ARG A 4 -28.52 -74.97 19.57
CA ARG A 4 -27.98 -74.74 18.23
C ARG A 4 -26.65 -73.96 18.29
N PRO A 5 -25.68 -74.23 17.40
CA PRO A 5 -24.52 -73.37 17.21
C PRO A 5 -24.86 -72.18 16.29
N LYS A 6 -24.35 -70.98 16.62
CA LYS A 6 -24.40 -69.80 15.75
C LYS A 6 -23.11 -69.71 14.93
N ASN A 7 -23.30 -69.47 13.63
CA ASN A 7 -22.28 -69.36 12.60
C ASN A 7 -21.34 -68.16 12.82
N PHE A 8 -20.04 -68.42 12.66
CA PHE A 8 -19.00 -67.40 12.48
C PHE A 8 -19.04 -66.86 11.04
N ALA A 9 -19.28 -65.56 10.86
CA ALA A 9 -19.01 -64.87 9.61
C ALA A 9 -17.64 -64.19 9.70
N LYS A 10 -16.71 -64.63 8.84
CA LYS A 10 -15.41 -64.01 8.59
C LYS A 10 -15.61 -62.65 7.91
N ALA A 11 -15.09 -61.58 8.51
CA ALA A 11 -14.84 -60.33 7.81
C ALA A 11 -13.46 -60.41 7.14
N PRO A 12 -13.30 -60.05 5.85
CA PRO A 12 -11.98 -59.91 5.25
C PRO A 12 -11.32 -58.64 5.78
N ALA A 13 -10.12 -58.81 6.33
CA ALA A 13 -9.16 -57.75 6.55
C ALA A 13 -8.78 -57.18 5.18
N ASN A 14 -9.18 -55.93 4.91
CA ASN A 14 -8.55 -55.14 3.87
C ASN A 14 -7.56 -54.19 4.52
N GLU A 15 -6.32 -54.44 4.17
CA GLU A 15 -5.11 -53.79 4.64
C GLU A 15 -5.14 -52.29 4.36
N ASN A 16 -4.87 -51.57 5.43
CA ASN A 16 -4.15 -50.31 5.54
C ASN A 16 -3.22 -50.01 4.33
N GLN A 17 -3.77 -49.44 3.26
CA GLN A 17 -2.98 -48.71 2.28
C GLN A 17 -2.92 -47.24 2.71
N SER A 18 -1.73 -46.78 3.08
CA SER A 18 -1.44 -45.36 3.27
C SER A 18 -1.89 -44.58 2.03
N PRO A 19 -2.57 -43.43 2.16
CA PRO A 19 -2.92 -42.63 0.99
C PRO A 19 -1.62 -42.20 0.32
N ALA A 20 -1.36 -42.75 -0.87
CA ALA A 20 -0.29 -42.28 -1.72
C ALA A 20 -0.53 -40.79 -1.96
N ALA A 21 0.32 -39.95 -1.37
CA ALA A 21 0.37 -38.52 -1.62
C ALA A 21 0.84 -38.31 -3.07
N SER A 22 -0.09 -38.48 -4.00
CA SER A 22 0.01 -37.94 -5.35
C SER A 22 0.07 -36.43 -5.23
N ARG A 23 1.27 -35.91 -4.98
CA ARG A 23 1.65 -34.51 -5.15
C ARG A 23 1.64 -34.22 -6.65
N ALA A 24 0.44 -34.18 -7.22
CA ALA A 24 0.23 -33.62 -8.55
C ALA A 24 0.68 -32.16 -8.49
N VAL A 25 1.66 -31.81 -9.32
CA VAL A 25 2.09 -30.42 -9.51
C VAL A 25 0.84 -29.62 -9.88
N PRO A 26 0.41 -28.63 -9.07
CA PRO A 26 -0.79 -27.87 -9.38
C PRO A 26 -0.55 -27.18 -10.72
N SER A 27 -1.43 -27.45 -11.69
CA SER A 27 -1.44 -26.70 -12.94
C SER A 27 -1.58 -25.20 -12.62
N SER A 28 -1.12 -24.35 -13.53
CA SER A 28 -1.09 -22.88 -13.46
C SER A 28 -2.49 -22.24 -13.40
N LYS A 29 -3.36 -22.74 -12.53
CA LYS A 29 -4.65 -22.15 -12.24
C LYS A 29 -4.40 -20.78 -11.58
N GLY A 30 -5.17 -19.78 -12.00
CA GLY A 30 -5.03 -18.38 -11.57
C GLY A 30 -5.06 -18.21 -10.06
N LEU A 31 -4.62 -17.04 -9.57
CA LEU A 31 -4.48 -16.75 -8.13
C LEU A 31 -5.71 -17.16 -7.30
N VAL A 32 -6.91 -16.96 -7.85
CA VAL A 32 -8.20 -17.28 -7.21
C VAL A 32 -8.40 -18.77 -6.95
N SER A 33 -7.89 -19.62 -7.83
CA SER A 33 -7.97 -21.08 -7.65
C SER A 33 -7.14 -21.54 -6.44
N ARG A 34 -6.02 -20.88 -6.16
CA ARG A 34 -5.15 -21.18 -5.02
C ARG A 34 -5.72 -20.67 -3.72
N LEU A 35 -6.51 -19.61 -3.78
CA LEU A 35 -7.24 -19.08 -2.64
C LEU A 35 -8.42 -19.98 -2.21
N GLY A 36 -8.72 -21.06 -2.95
CA GLY A 36 -9.86 -21.94 -2.65
C GLY A 36 -11.23 -21.24 -2.75
N LEU A 37 -11.27 -20.04 -3.34
CA LEU A 37 -12.43 -19.14 -3.34
C LEU A 37 -13.63 -19.77 -4.06
N ALA A 38 -13.40 -20.55 -5.11
CA ALA A 38 -14.48 -21.14 -5.90
C ALA A 38 -15.36 -22.10 -5.08
N ASP A 39 -14.77 -22.94 -4.23
CA ASP A 39 -15.51 -23.99 -3.49
C ASP A 39 -16.13 -23.44 -2.19
N ALA A 40 -15.48 -22.45 -1.56
CA ALA A 40 -15.98 -21.78 -0.36
C ALA A 40 -17.07 -20.71 -0.66
N SER A 41 -16.98 -20.00 -1.80
CA SER A 41 -17.98 -19.03 -2.25
C SER A 41 -19.34 -19.70 -2.51
N HIS A 42 -19.35 -20.88 -3.14
CA HIS A 42 -20.58 -21.61 -3.40
C HIS A 42 -21.30 -22.07 -2.11
N ARG A 43 -20.57 -22.40 -1.05
CA ARG A 43 -21.17 -22.85 0.22
C ARG A 43 -21.71 -21.70 1.09
N ARG A 44 -21.23 -20.47 0.91
CA ARG A 44 -21.67 -19.30 1.71
C ARG A 44 -22.79 -18.46 1.08
N ARG A 45 -23.10 -18.64 -0.21
CA ARG A 45 -24.20 -17.93 -0.90
C ARG A 45 -25.60 -18.15 -0.29
N SER A 46 -25.79 -19.06 0.67
CA SER A 46 -27.10 -19.28 1.30
C SER A 46 -27.37 -18.45 2.57
N LYS A 47 -26.44 -17.63 3.08
CA LYS A 47 -26.62 -16.96 4.40
C LYS A 47 -26.35 -15.45 4.50
N THR A 48 -25.92 -14.75 3.45
CA THR A 48 -25.45 -13.35 3.55
C THR A 48 -26.41 -12.32 2.97
N SER A 49 -27.57 -12.13 3.61
CA SER A 49 -28.48 -10.99 3.33
C SER A 49 -28.20 -9.75 4.22
N GLY A 50 -27.06 -9.68 4.92
CA GLY A 50 -26.74 -8.62 5.89
C GLY A 50 -25.57 -7.68 5.54
N MET A 51 -24.85 -7.90 4.43
CA MET A 51 -23.53 -7.30 4.19
C MET A 51 -23.54 -5.93 3.49
N THR A 52 -24.69 -5.46 2.99
CA THR A 52 -24.84 -4.13 2.37
C THR A 52 -24.66 -2.95 3.35
N ARG A 53 -24.52 -3.23 4.65
CA ARG A 53 -24.30 -2.21 5.68
C ARG A 53 -22.87 -1.61 5.68
N THR A 54 -21.85 -2.36 5.27
CA THR A 54 -20.45 -1.90 5.36
C THR A 54 -20.12 -0.84 4.31
N THR A 55 -20.51 -1.04 3.05
CA THR A 55 -20.23 -0.08 1.97
C THR A 55 -20.98 1.23 2.16
N LYS A 56 -22.27 1.18 2.55
CA LYS A 56 -23.05 2.39 2.86
C LYS A 56 -22.44 3.17 4.02
N TYR A 57 -22.02 2.48 5.07
CA TYR A 57 -21.34 3.09 6.20
C TYR A 57 -20.00 3.72 5.80
N ALA A 58 -19.21 3.05 4.97
CA ALA A 58 -17.94 3.58 4.46
C ALA A 58 -18.15 4.84 3.61
N ILE A 59 -19.17 4.85 2.73
CA ILE A 59 -19.56 6.02 1.93
C ILE A 59 -19.98 7.18 2.83
N GLU A 60 -20.84 6.92 3.83
CA GLU A 60 -21.32 7.95 4.75
C GLU A 60 -20.18 8.55 5.59
N GLN A 61 -19.29 7.69 6.10
CA GLN A 61 -18.09 8.11 6.84
C GLN A 61 -17.13 8.91 5.95
N ALA A 62 -16.92 8.48 4.71
CA ALA A 62 -16.08 9.22 3.76
C ALA A 62 -16.66 10.62 3.47
N LYS A 63 -17.99 10.72 3.27
CA LYS A 63 -18.67 12.00 3.06
C LYS A 63 -18.52 12.94 4.26
N ARG A 64 -18.81 12.44 5.48
CA ARG A 64 -18.66 13.23 6.72
C ARG A 64 -17.23 13.76 6.90
N ARG A 65 -16.23 12.92 6.67
CA ARG A 65 -14.82 13.32 6.77
C ARG A 65 -14.41 14.32 5.70
N ASN A 66 -14.91 14.18 4.45
CA ASN A 66 -14.62 15.14 3.38
C ASN A 66 -15.21 16.52 3.68
N ASP A 67 -16.43 16.58 4.22
CA ASP A 67 -17.05 17.85 4.60
C ASP A 67 -16.29 18.55 5.74
N MET A 68 -15.73 17.79 6.68
CA MET A 68 -14.83 18.32 7.72
C MET A 68 -13.50 18.80 7.12
N ALA A 69 -12.87 18.01 6.26
CA ALA A 69 -11.62 18.38 5.60
C ALA A 69 -11.75 19.65 4.75
N LYS A 70 -12.87 19.84 4.04
CA LYS A 70 -13.15 21.08 3.28
C LYS A 70 -13.27 22.31 4.17
N LYS A 71 -13.75 22.16 5.41
CA LYS A 71 -13.78 23.24 6.40
C LYS A 71 -12.36 23.54 6.92
N ALA A 72 -11.58 22.49 7.23
CA ALA A 72 -10.21 22.62 7.74
C ALA A 72 -9.22 23.16 6.69
N ALA A 73 -9.42 22.85 5.41
CA ALA A 73 -8.55 23.29 4.32
C ALA A 73 -8.56 24.81 4.06
N LYS A 74 -9.46 25.58 4.70
CA LYS A 74 -9.58 27.03 4.48
C LYS A 74 -8.43 27.85 5.07
N SER A 75 -7.60 27.28 5.95
CA SER A 75 -6.47 27.98 6.56
C SER A 75 -5.21 27.10 6.49
N PRO A 76 -4.35 27.26 5.47
CA PRO A 76 -3.08 26.53 5.42
C PRO A 76 -2.17 26.95 6.56
N MET A 77 -1.36 26.02 7.05
CA MET A 77 -0.34 26.29 8.06
C MET A 77 0.90 26.84 7.37
N VAL A 78 1.43 27.95 7.87
CA VAL A 78 2.63 28.61 7.32
C VAL A 78 3.74 28.53 8.34
N PHE A 79 4.75 27.70 8.06
CA PHE A 79 5.93 27.56 8.90
C PHE A 79 7.06 28.42 8.37
N LYS A 80 7.75 29.14 9.26
CA LYS A 80 8.98 29.88 8.90
C LYS A 80 10.19 28.98 9.14
N VAL A 81 10.79 28.50 8.05
CA VAL A 81 11.96 27.63 8.11
C VAL A 81 13.21 28.44 7.78
N THR A 82 14.06 28.65 8.80
CA THR A 82 15.39 29.24 8.62
C THR A 82 16.36 28.15 8.21
N ARG A 83 16.88 28.22 6.98
CA ARG A 83 17.90 27.28 6.51
C ARG A 83 19.28 27.79 6.91
N ALA A 84 20.06 26.96 7.59
CA ALA A 84 21.48 27.26 7.82
C ALA A 84 22.16 27.49 6.45
N PRO A 85 23.04 28.49 6.33
CA PRO A 85 23.78 28.72 5.10
C PRO A 85 24.51 27.42 4.74
N ALA A 86 24.37 26.99 3.48
CA ALA A 86 25.19 25.90 2.97
C ALA A 86 26.64 26.35 3.12
N VAL A 87 27.45 25.57 3.86
CA VAL A 87 28.89 25.76 3.90
C VAL A 87 29.38 25.38 2.51
N ASN A 88 29.34 26.35 1.59
CA ASN A 88 30.04 26.23 0.33
C ASN A 88 31.52 26.22 0.70
N ASP A 89 32.23 25.19 0.26
CA ASP A 89 33.66 25.02 0.48
C ASP A 89 34.39 26.31 0.07
N VAL A 90 34.86 27.06 1.06
CA VAL A 90 35.29 28.45 0.87
C VAL A 90 36.66 28.43 0.23
N VAL A 91 36.70 28.69 -1.07
CA VAL A 91 37.92 29.08 -1.77
C VAL A 91 38.35 30.44 -1.20
N MET A 92 39.55 30.47 -0.60
CA MET A 92 40.16 31.63 0.06
C MET A 92 40.22 32.85 -0.89
N GLY A 93 39.20 33.68 -0.85
CA GLY A 93 39.13 34.97 -1.55
C GLY A 93 38.63 36.03 -0.59
N ASP A 94 39.51 36.97 -0.24
CA ASP A 94 39.25 38.07 0.70
C ASP A 94 38.03 38.89 0.27
N SER A 95 36.85 38.58 0.82
CA SER A 95 35.64 39.36 0.60
C SER A 95 34.66 39.23 1.77
N SER A 96 34.29 40.38 2.33
CA SER A 96 33.72 40.60 3.67
C SER A 96 32.19 40.59 3.72
N SER A 97 31.51 39.73 2.96
CA SER A 97 30.05 39.60 3.07
C SER A 97 29.65 38.50 4.05
N SER A 98 29.12 38.88 5.22
CA SER A 98 28.53 37.93 6.17
C SER A 98 27.29 37.26 5.57
N PRO A 99 27.21 35.92 5.52
CA PRO A 99 26.09 35.22 4.92
C PRO A 99 24.81 35.40 5.76
N GLN A 100 23.84 36.15 5.24
CA GLN A 100 22.51 36.27 5.85
C GLN A 100 21.72 34.97 5.66
N ALA A 101 21.14 34.45 6.75
CA ALA A 101 20.28 33.28 6.71
C ALA A 101 19.00 33.57 5.90
N LYS A 102 18.69 32.72 4.91
CA LYS A 102 17.46 32.83 4.11
C LYS A 102 16.32 32.12 4.83
N VAL A 103 15.25 32.84 5.12
CA VAL A 103 14.00 32.30 5.67
C VAL A 103 13.08 31.90 4.52
N THR A 104 12.65 30.64 4.50
CA THR A 104 11.68 30.13 3.51
C THR A 104 10.35 29.85 4.22
N GLN A 105 9.23 30.31 3.63
CA GLN A 105 7.90 30.00 4.12
C GLN A 105 7.43 28.67 3.53
N LEU A 106 7.02 27.75 4.40
CA LEU A 106 6.52 26.43 4.03
C LEU A 106 5.01 26.39 4.26
N HIS A 107 4.24 26.23 3.19
CA HIS A 107 2.79 26.13 3.25
C HIS A 107 2.37 24.66 3.26
N LEU A 108 1.76 24.21 4.35
CA LEU A 108 1.28 22.83 4.49
C LEU A 108 -0.20 22.81 4.83
N PRO A 109 -0.98 21.88 4.27
CA PRO A 109 -2.37 21.72 4.67
C PRO A 109 -2.43 21.18 6.11
N LYS A 110 -3.35 21.71 6.91
CA LYS A 110 -3.55 21.23 8.30
C LYS A 110 -3.95 19.76 8.34
N GLU A 111 -4.78 19.34 7.39
CA GLU A 111 -5.29 17.97 7.27
C GLU A 111 -5.15 17.47 5.83
N LEU A 112 -4.99 16.15 5.69
CA LEU A 112 -4.96 15.50 4.40
C LEU A 112 -6.40 15.20 3.95
N GLY A 113 -6.81 15.81 2.84
CA GLY A 113 -8.14 15.59 2.28
C GLY A 113 -8.32 14.16 1.79
N ARG A 114 -9.47 13.54 2.07
CA ARG A 114 -9.81 12.20 1.58
C ARG A 114 -10.65 12.30 0.30
N PRO A 115 -10.34 11.50 -0.75
CA PRO A 115 -11.13 11.51 -1.96
C PRO A 115 -12.54 10.94 -1.71
N GLU A 116 -13.47 11.26 -2.59
CA GLU A 116 -14.80 10.67 -2.57
C GLU A 116 -14.72 9.15 -2.82
N TYR A 117 -15.52 8.38 -2.09
CA TYR A 117 -15.55 6.93 -2.23
C TYR A 117 -15.95 6.53 -3.64
N LYS A 118 -15.15 5.66 -4.24
CA LYS A 118 -15.45 5.02 -5.52
C LYS A 118 -15.37 3.52 -5.36
N GLU A 119 -16.43 2.83 -5.79
CA GLU A 119 -16.44 1.37 -5.83
C GLU A 119 -15.46 0.85 -6.89
N ILE A 120 -14.87 -0.32 -6.62
CA ILE A 120 -13.97 -0.97 -7.57
C ILE A 120 -14.78 -1.55 -8.72
N ASP A 121 -14.31 -1.29 -9.93
CA ASP A 121 -14.95 -1.78 -11.15
C ASP A 121 -14.76 -3.30 -11.28
N LYS A 122 -15.87 -4.03 -11.20
CA LYS A 122 -15.90 -5.50 -11.33
C LYS A 122 -15.48 -5.96 -12.72
N GLU A 123 -15.63 -5.14 -13.76
CA GLU A 123 -15.14 -5.46 -15.09
C GLU A 123 -13.62 -5.59 -15.12
N VAL A 124 -12.91 -4.74 -14.36
CA VAL A 124 -11.46 -4.80 -14.25
C VAL A 124 -11.02 -6.09 -13.56
N ILE A 125 -11.74 -6.50 -12.52
CA ILE A 125 -11.50 -7.78 -11.83
C ILE A 125 -11.77 -8.95 -12.79
N GLY A 126 -12.89 -8.93 -13.51
CA GLY A 126 -13.23 -9.98 -14.48
C GLY A 126 -12.26 -10.08 -15.67
N ALA A 127 -11.66 -8.96 -16.08
CA ALA A 127 -10.62 -8.94 -17.12
C ALA A 127 -9.31 -9.60 -16.65
N ILE A 128 -9.02 -9.59 -15.35
CA ILE A 128 -7.84 -10.24 -14.76
C ILE A 128 -8.12 -11.73 -14.52
N ASP A 129 -9.27 -12.01 -13.91
CA ASP A 129 -9.69 -13.37 -13.60
C ASP A 129 -11.23 -13.46 -13.68
N ALA A 130 -11.72 -14.14 -14.72
CA ALA A 130 -13.15 -14.30 -14.96
C ALA A 130 -13.88 -14.98 -13.78
N THR A 131 -13.18 -15.84 -13.01
CA THR A 131 -13.77 -16.51 -11.84
C THR A 131 -13.95 -15.55 -10.65
N ALA A 132 -13.18 -14.46 -10.62
CA ALA A 132 -13.27 -13.42 -9.61
C ALA A 132 -14.39 -12.42 -9.87
N ALA A 133 -14.88 -12.31 -11.11
CA ALA A 133 -15.84 -11.27 -11.52
C ALA A 133 -17.12 -11.24 -10.65
N ASP A 134 -17.63 -12.42 -10.29
CA ASP A 134 -18.86 -12.59 -9.49
C ASP A 134 -18.58 -12.75 -7.99
N THR A 135 -17.32 -12.62 -7.57
CA THR A 135 -16.89 -12.78 -6.19
C THR A 135 -16.93 -11.43 -5.47
N ASP A 136 -17.35 -11.43 -4.21
CA ASP A 136 -17.35 -10.22 -3.40
C ASP A 136 -15.93 -9.69 -3.18
N ILE A 137 -15.75 -8.38 -3.30
CA ILE A 137 -14.43 -7.74 -3.26
C ILE A 137 -13.75 -7.89 -1.90
N GLU A 138 -14.52 -7.85 -0.80
CA GLU A 138 -13.97 -8.04 0.54
C GLU A 138 -13.50 -9.48 0.72
N TYR A 139 -14.23 -10.44 0.16
CA TYR A 139 -13.80 -11.83 0.18
C TYR A 139 -12.51 -12.07 -0.63
N ILE A 140 -12.35 -11.38 -1.77
CA ILE A 140 -11.08 -11.39 -2.52
C ILE A 140 -9.95 -10.80 -1.66
N ARG A 141 -10.18 -9.66 -0.99
CA ARG A 141 -9.19 -9.00 -0.11
C ARG A 141 -8.77 -9.88 1.05
N GLU A 142 -9.73 -10.51 1.74
CA GLU A 142 -9.46 -11.47 2.83
C GLU A 142 -8.61 -12.65 2.34
N GLY A 143 -8.95 -13.20 1.15
CA GLY A 143 -8.17 -14.24 0.50
C GLY A 143 -6.74 -13.80 0.23
N LEU A 144 -6.55 -12.63 -0.38
CA LEU A 144 -5.23 -12.06 -0.67
C LEU A 144 -4.41 -11.83 0.62
N GLU A 145 -5.05 -11.35 1.69
CA GLU A 145 -4.39 -11.14 2.99
C GLU A 145 -3.88 -12.45 3.59
N SER A 146 -4.64 -13.55 3.43
CA SER A 146 -4.23 -14.87 3.93
C SER A 146 -2.96 -15.44 3.26
N ILE A 147 -2.66 -15.01 2.03
CA ILE A 147 -1.45 -15.41 1.27
C ILE A 147 -0.47 -14.23 1.08
N SER A 148 -0.63 -13.16 1.86
CA SER A 148 0.13 -11.91 1.73
C SER A 148 1.64 -12.10 1.77
N THR A 149 2.13 -12.98 2.65
CA THR A 149 3.56 -13.28 2.81
C THR A 149 4.15 -13.87 1.53
N ASP A 150 3.46 -14.84 0.91
CA ASP A 150 3.88 -15.49 -0.33
C ASP A 150 3.88 -14.50 -1.50
N LEU A 151 2.82 -13.69 -1.58
CA LEU A 151 2.70 -12.63 -2.58
C LEU A 151 3.81 -11.57 -2.45
N ALA A 152 4.15 -11.17 -1.21
CA ALA A 152 5.21 -10.19 -0.96
C ALA A 152 6.60 -10.78 -1.24
N MET A 153 6.84 -12.03 -0.83
CA MET A 153 8.08 -12.75 -1.09
C MET A 153 8.35 -12.86 -2.60
N SER A 154 7.30 -13.13 -3.38
CA SER A 154 7.37 -13.16 -4.85
C SER A 154 7.97 -11.89 -5.45
N LEU A 155 7.64 -10.71 -4.89
CA LEU A 155 8.18 -9.44 -5.37
C LEU A 155 9.68 -9.31 -5.11
N THR A 156 10.15 -9.81 -3.95
CA THR A 156 11.56 -9.74 -3.55
C THR A 156 12.44 -10.75 -4.28
N CYS A 157 11.86 -11.87 -4.70
CA CYS A 157 12.56 -12.96 -5.38
C CYS A 157 12.53 -12.84 -6.92
N THR A 158 11.95 -11.75 -7.45
CA THR A 158 11.90 -11.46 -8.88
C THR A 158 12.94 -10.39 -9.25
N LYS A 159 13.85 -10.72 -10.16
CA LYS A 159 14.83 -9.78 -10.73
C LYS A 159 14.40 -9.34 -12.11
N ILE A 160 14.26 -8.04 -12.32
CA ILE A 160 13.87 -7.47 -13.62
C ILE A 160 15.13 -7.23 -14.46
N GLN A 161 15.20 -7.82 -15.65
CA GLN A 161 16.25 -7.49 -16.61
C GLN A 161 15.89 -6.15 -17.27
N THR A 162 16.74 -5.13 -17.09
CA THR A 162 16.45 -3.79 -17.61
C THR A 162 17.01 -3.60 -19.01
N THR A 163 16.17 -3.07 -19.91
CA THR A 163 16.60 -2.62 -21.23
C THR A 163 17.06 -1.17 -21.15
N ARG A 164 18.18 -0.84 -21.81
CA ARG A 164 18.66 0.54 -21.90
C ARG A 164 17.86 1.24 -23.00
N ASN A 165 17.22 2.37 -22.68
CA ASN A 165 16.71 3.42 -23.58
C ASN A 165 15.20 3.46 -23.85
N GLU A 166 14.47 2.35 -23.85
CA GLU A 166 13.02 2.36 -24.08
C GLU A 166 12.28 1.43 -23.12
N LEU A 167 11.03 1.78 -22.80
CA LEU A 167 10.13 0.94 -22.01
C LEU A 167 9.39 -0.02 -22.96
N PRO A 168 9.76 -1.31 -23.02
CA PRO A 168 9.08 -2.26 -23.90
C PRO A 168 7.69 -2.61 -23.34
N LYS A 169 6.84 -3.22 -24.18
CA LYS A 169 5.53 -3.72 -23.77
C LYS A 169 5.61 -4.98 -22.90
N GLU A 170 6.73 -5.70 -22.98
CA GLU A 170 6.99 -6.95 -22.29
C GLU A 170 8.43 -6.95 -21.78
N LEU A 171 8.66 -7.53 -20.61
CA LEU A 171 9.98 -7.64 -20.00
C LEU A 171 10.23 -9.06 -19.50
N THR A 172 11.43 -9.56 -19.76
CA THR A 172 11.92 -10.80 -19.15
C THR A 172 12.34 -10.54 -17.72
N VAL A 173 11.79 -11.30 -16.80
CA VAL A 173 12.17 -11.31 -15.38
C VAL A 173 12.72 -12.68 -15.03
N ILE A 174 13.72 -12.71 -14.16
CA ILE A 174 14.25 -13.95 -13.57
C ILE A 174 13.56 -14.13 -12.23
N VAL A 175 12.88 -15.26 -12.06
CA VAL A 175 12.20 -15.62 -10.82
C VAL A 175 12.93 -16.77 -10.16
N ASN A 176 13.23 -16.64 -8.87
CA ASN A 176 13.90 -17.68 -8.08
C ASN A 176 12.91 -18.73 -7.55
N ASP A 177 13.43 -19.90 -7.18
CA ASP A 177 12.74 -21.08 -6.64
C ASP A 177 11.91 -20.84 -5.36
N MET A 178 12.16 -19.72 -4.69
CA MET A 178 11.45 -19.32 -3.49
C MET A 178 10.06 -18.72 -3.79
N CYS A 179 9.77 -18.39 -5.04
CA CYS A 179 8.48 -17.81 -5.45
C CYS A 179 7.41 -18.89 -5.57
N SER A 180 6.60 -19.08 -4.51
CA SER A 180 5.43 -19.94 -4.61
C SER A 180 4.42 -19.40 -5.64
N ILE A 181 4.26 -18.08 -5.72
CA ILE A 181 3.35 -17.37 -6.62
C ILE A 181 4.17 -16.48 -7.56
N LEU A 182 3.95 -16.57 -8.87
CA LEU A 182 4.65 -15.74 -9.85
C LEU A 182 3.95 -14.38 -10.02
N PRO A 183 4.69 -13.28 -10.17
CA PRO A 183 4.10 -12.00 -10.52
C PRO A 183 3.49 -12.08 -11.92
N THR A 184 2.41 -11.33 -12.12
CA THR A 184 1.64 -11.33 -13.38
C THR A 184 2.07 -10.25 -14.36
N HIS A 185 2.66 -9.17 -13.84
CA HIS A 185 2.98 -7.95 -14.58
C HIS A 185 4.26 -7.33 -14.02
N VAL A 186 4.89 -6.48 -14.83
CA VAL A 186 5.87 -5.51 -14.37
C VAL A 186 5.24 -4.12 -14.40
N LEU A 187 5.03 -3.53 -13.23
CA LEU A 187 4.51 -2.17 -13.11
C LEU A 187 5.63 -1.15 -13.39
N ALA A 188 5.42 -0.30 -14.38
CA ALA A 188 6.32 0.78 -14.75
C ALA A 188 5.79 2.11 -14.22
N ILE A 189 6.43 2.62 -13.17
CA ILE A 189 6.00 3.82 -12.45
C ILE A 189 6.86 5.01 -12.84
N PHE A 190 6.19 6.12 -13.12
CA PHE A 190 6.83 7.37 -13.50
C PHE A 190 6.06 8.56 -12.94
N ASP A 191 6.74 9.70 -12.88
CA ASP A 191 6.14 10.96 -12.43
C ASP A 191 5.24 11.54 -13.52
N GLY A 192 3.93 11.60 -13.23
CA GLY A 192 2.93 12.15 -14.14
C GLY A 192 3.02 13.68 -14.32
N GLN A 193 3.58 14.41 -13.34
CA GLN A 193 3.73 15.86 -13.41
C GLN A 193 4.88 16.26 -14.34
N ALA A 194 5.97 15.48 -14.35
CA ALA A 194 7.09 15.69 -15.25
C ALA A 194 6.68 15.70 -16.74
N ILE A 195 5.69 14.88 -17.12
CA ILE A 195 5.16 14.81 -18.49
C ILE A 195 4.49 16.12 -18.90
N ARG A 196 3.79 16.78 -17.97
CA ARG A 196 3.10 18.04 -18.25
C ARG A 196 4.07 19.21 -18.42
N ALA A 197 5.23 19.12 -17.75
CA ALA A 197 6.24 20.17 -17.78
C ALA A 197 7.09 20.11 -19.06
N ASP A 198 7.52 18.93 -19.49
CA ASP A 198 8.35 18.76 -20.69
C ASP A 198 8.14 17.35 -21.32
N PRO A 199 7.40 17.25 -22.44
CA PRO A 199 7.14 15.98 -23.10
C PRO A 199 8.35 15.40 -23.83
N ALA A 200 9.38 16.20 -24.13
CA ALA A 200 10.57 15.75 -24.87
C ALA A 200 11.66 15.18 -23.94
N ARG A 201 11.59 15.46 -22.64
CA ARG A 201 12.58 15.01 -21.66
C ARG A 201 12.49 13.49 -21.43
N PRO A 202 13.62 12.75 -21.43
CA PRO A 202 13.62 11.34 -21.08
C PRO A 202 13.08 11.13 -19.66
N ARG A 203 12.16 10.17 -19.54
CA ARG A 203 11.43 9.90 -18.29
C ARG A 203 12.23 8.94 -17.41
N LYS A 204 12.35 9.27 -16.13
CA LYS A 204 12.80 8.30 -15.12
C LYS A 204 11.65 7.36 -14.80
N VAL A 205 11.82 6.09 -15.13
CA VAL A 205 10.85 5.02 -14.87
C VAL A 205 11.47 4.05 -13.88
N THR A 206 10.70 3.65 -12.87
CA THR A 206 11.09 2.57 -11.96
C THR A 206 10.16 1.38 -12.17
N LEU A 207 10.74 0.18 -12.24
CA LEU A 207 10.02 -1.05 -12.54
C LEU A 207 9.83 -1.88 -11.27
N TYR A 208 8.62 -2.42 -11.07
CA TYR A 208 8.29 -3.27 -9.93
C TYR A 208 7.51 -4.50 -10.40
N PRO A 209 7.83 -5.72 -9.93
CA PRO A 209 6.95 -6.86 -10.15
C PRO A 209 5.60 -6.63 -9.45
N ALA A 210 4.50 -7.13 -10.02
CA ALA A 210 3.18 -6.96 -9.45
C ALA A 210 2.18 -8.08 -9.81
N HIS A 211 1.23 -8.31 -8.91
CA HIS A 211 0.04 -9.11 -9.11
C HIS A 211 -1.12 -8.17 -9.43
N SER A 212 -1.67 -8.27 -10.64
CA SER A 212 -2.74 -7.37 -11.10
C SER A 212 -3.97 -7.46 -10.21
N LEU A 213 -4.30 -8.66 -9.72
CA LEU A 213 -5.43 -8.86 -8.81
C LEU A 213 -5.25 -8.11 -7.48
N VAL A 214 -4.04 -8.04 -6.93
CA VAL A 214 -3.78 -7.26 -5.70
C VAL A 214 -4.04 -5.77 -5.92
N LEU A 215 -3.58 -5.24 -7.05
CA LEU A 215 -3.80 -3.82 -7.38
C LEU A 215 -5.28 -3.55 -7.66
N ALA A 216 -5.92 -4.34 -8.52
CA ALA A 216 -7.31 -4.15 -8.88
C ALA A 216 -8.25 -4.34 -7.68
N ALA A 217 -7.96 -5.27 -6.77
CA ALA A 217 -8.78 -5.47 -5.58
C ALA A 217 -8.67 -4.35 -4.53
N ASN A 218 -7.62 -3.52 -4.58
CA ASN A 218 -7.36 -2.48 -3.59
C ASN A 218 -7.50 -1.05 -4.12
N CYS A 219 -7.51 -0.86 -5.44
CA CYS A 219 -7.34 0.45 -6.06
C CYS A 219 -8.46 0.72 -7.09
N ALA A 220 -9.34 1.69 -6.82
CA ALA A 220 -10.51 1.99 -7.65
C ALA A 220 -10.22 2.85 -8.90
N HIS A 221 -9.02 3.43 -9.00
CA HIS A 221 -8.61 4.30 -10.12
C HIS A 221 -7.56 3.66 -11.03
N MET A 222 -7.37 2.35 -10.95
CA MET A 222 -6.40 1.68 -11.81
C MET A 222 -6.87 1.67 -13.26
N PRO A 223 -5.96 1.93 -14.23
CA PRO A 223 -6.26 1.68 -15.64
C PRO A 223 -6.51 0.19 -15.89
N LYS A 224 -7.15 -0.19 -16.99
CA LYS A 224 -7.29 -1.62 -17.33
C LYS A 224 -5.89 -2.22 -17.53
N PRO A 225 -5.57 -3.36 -16.90
CA PRO A 225 -4.27 -4.01 -17.09
C PRO A 225 -4.13 -4.51 -18.53
N PRO A 226 -2.90 -4.59 -19.06
CA PRO A 226 -2.62 -5.32 -20.29
C PRO A 226 -3.10 -6.78 -20.17
N ALA A 227 -3.35 -7.43 -21.30
CA ALA A 227 -3.67 -8.85 -21.32
C ALA A 227 -2.51 -9.66 -20.72
N THR A 228 -2.80 -10.53 -19.76
CA THR A 228 -1.81 -11.42 -19.16
C THR A 228 -1.33 -12.43 -20.19
N LEU A 229 -0.01 -12.62 -20.26
CA LEU A 229 0.59 -13.72 -21.00
C LEU A 229 0.33 -15.04 -20.26
N PRO A 230 0.31 -16.20 -20.97
CA PRO A 230 0.19 -17.50 -20.33
C PRO A 230 1.28 -17.68 -19.28
N VAL A 231 0.88 -17.84 -18.02
CA VAL A 231 1.84 -17.98 -16.91
C VAL A 231 2.55 -19.33 -17.08
N PRO A 232 3.89 -19.36 -17.20
CA PRO A 232 4.64 -20.61 -17.27
C PRO A 232 4.37 -21.46 -16.02
N VAL A 233 4.34 -22.77 -16.17
CA VAL A 233 4.36 -23.66 -15.01
C VAL A 233 5.67 -23.39 -14.27
N HIS A 234 5.58 -23.04 -12.99
CA HIS A 234 6.75 -22.79 -12.16
C HIS A 234 7.58 -24.09 -12.10
N GLN A 235 8.79 -24.04 -12.64
CA GLN A 235 9.74 -25.14 -12.59
C GLN A 235 10.69 -24.93 -11.42
N LYS A 236 11.25 -26.03 -10.88
CA LYS A 236 12.32 -25.92 -9.89
C LYS A 236 13.56 -25.28 -10.54
N GLY A 237 13.95 -24.13 -10.06
CA GLY A 237 15.18 -23.41 -10.36
C GLY A 237 14.95 -21.92 -10.55
N GLU A 238 16.01 -21.22 -10.97
CA GLU A 238 15.83 -19.90 -11.58
C GLU A 238 15.13 -20.06 -12.93
N GLN A 239 14.03 -19.34 -13.13
CA GLN A 239 13.23 -19.39 -14.33
C GLN A 239 13.08 -18.00 -14.94
N GLU A 240 13.30 -17.90 -16.25
CA GLU A 240 12.98 -16.69 -17.01
C GLU A 240 11.49 -16.69 -17.39
N VAL A 241 10.81 -15.60 -17.05
CA VAL A 241 9.39 -15.39 -17.32
C VAL A 241 9.24 -14.06 -18.05
N THR A 242 8.53 -14.06 -19.19
CA THR A 242 8.18 -12.82 -19.88
C THR A 242 6.86 -12.30 -19.31
N LEU A 243 6.85 -11.05 -18.85
CA LEU A 243 5.70 -10.41 -18.25
C LEU A 243 5.32 -9.13 -19.00
N PRO A 244 4.02 -8.85 -19.17
CA PRO A 244 3.56 -7.59 -19.73
C PRO A 244 3.89 -6.41 -18.79
N VAL A 245 4.26 -5.29 -19.40
CA VAL A 245 4.57 -4.04 -18.72
C VAL A 245 3.30 -3.21 -18.57
N TRP A 246 2.97 -2.87 -17.32
CA TRP A 246 1.82 -2.06 -16.97
C TRP A 246 2.27 -0.67 -16.52
N SER A 247 2.03 0.35 -17.34
CA SER A 247 2.47 1.72 -17.06
C SER A 247 1.50 2.46 -16.13
N LEU A 248 2.02 3.08 -15.07
CA LEU A 248 1.22 3.87 -14.11
C LEU A 248 1.90 5.20 -13.79
N ALA A 249 1.18 6.30 -14.01
CA ALA A 249 1.61 7.63 -13.62
C ALA A 249 1.23 7.89 -12.15
N LEU A 250 2.21 8.21 -11.30
CA LEU A 250 1.98 8.55 -9.91
C LEU A 250 2.55 9.94 -9.57
N PRO A 251 1.91 10.71 -8.67
CA PRO A 251 2.45 12.00 -8.21
C PRO A 251 3.79 11.87 -7.49
N SER A 252 4.01 10.78 -6.77
CA SER A 252 5.28 10.52 -6.07
C SER A 252 5.77 9.09 -6.32
N PRO A 253 6.49 8.84 -7.42
CA PRO A 253 7.05 7.51 -7.70
C PRO A 253 7.92 6.96 -6.57
N LEU A 254 8.60 7.85 -5.83
CA LEU A 254 9.52 7.49 -4.74
C LEU A 254 8.81 6.81 -3.56
N THR A 255 7.53 7.14 -3.30
CA THR A 255 6.79 6.59 -2.16
C THR A 255 6.03 5.32 -2.50
N TYR A 256 5.97 4.93 -3.78
CA TYR A 256 5.27 3.72 -4.21
C TYR A 256 5.80 2.42 -3.57
N PRO A 257 7.12 2.19 -3.40
CA PRO A 257 7.60 0.98 -2.73
C PRO A 257 6.96 0.76 -1.37
N HIS A 258 6.87 1.81 -0.55
CA HIS A 258 6.24 1.74 0.77
C HIS A 258 4.75 1.38 0.66
N LEU A 259 4.04 1.99 -0.29
CA LEU A 259 2.64 1.69 -0.56
C LEU A 259 2.44 0.24 -1.05
N SER A 260 3.32 -0.26 -1.92
CA SER A 260 3.26 -1.63 -2.42
C SER A 260 3.42 -2.65 -1.30
N VAL A 261 4.37 -2.45 -0.38
CA VAL A 261 4.53 -3.34 0.77
C VAL A 261 3.27 -3.35 1.64
N TYR A 262 2.65 -2.18 1.85
CA TYR A 262 1.38 -2.09 2.55
C TYR A 262 0.23 -2.81 1.82
N LEU A 263 0.08 -2.62 0.51
CA LEU A 263 -0.99 -3.24 -0.28
C LEU A 263 -0.96 -4.77 -0.20
N TYR A 264 0.23 -5.35 -0.09
CA TYR A 264 0.43 -6.79 0.02
C TYR A 264 0.27 -7.29 1.45
N THR A 265 0.91 -6.62 2.41
CA THR A 265 1.00 -7.13 3.80
C THR A 265 -0.13 -6.65 4.71
N LYS A 266 -0.80 -5.56 4.35
CA LYS A 266 -1.79 -4.83 5.18
C LYS A 266 -1.28 -4.41 6.56
N ARG A 267 0.04 -4.40 6.78
CA ARG A 267 0.69 -4.02 8.04
C ARG A 267 1.00 -2.52 8.08
N VAL A 268 0.19 -1.78 8.83
CA VAL A 268 0.32 -0.33 8.99
C VAL A 268 1.60 0.04 9.74
N GLU A 269 1.98 -0.73 10.74
CA GLU A 269 3.13 -0.46 11.61
C GLU A 269 4.42 -0.45 10.80
N HIS A 270 4.53 -1.38 9.84
CA HIS A 270 5.67 -1.45 8.94
C HIS A 270 5.71 -0.25 7.99
N LEU A 271 4.55 0.15 7.44
CA LEU A 271 4.45 1.36 6.62
C LEU A 271 4.88 2.60 7.41
N MET A 272 4.38 2.77 8.64
CA MET A 272 4.73 3.88 9.50
C MET A 272 6.24 3.89 9.82
N GLY A 273 6.83 2.73 10.13
CA GLY A 273 8.26 2.60 10.38
C GLY A 273 9.15 2.97 9.18
N MET A 274 8.66 2.83 7.94
CA MET A 274 9.37 3.27 6.74
C MET A 274 9.20 4.78 6.46
N MET A 275 8.05 5.36 6.83
CA MET A 275 7.71 6.75 6.52
C MET A 275 8.15 7.74 7.59
N LEU A 276 8.23 7.31 8.85
CA LEU A 276 8.62 8.14 9.99
C LEU A 276 10.13 8.06 10.26
N PRO A 277 10.72 9.11 10.85
CA PRO A 277 12.15 9.14 11.18
C PRO A 277 12.55 8.16 12.31
N SER A 278 11.59 7.67 13.08
CA SER A 278 11.78 6.60 14.07
C SER A 278 10.54 5.70 14.11
N PRO A 279 10.61 4.48 14.67
CA PRO A 279 9.43 3.63 14.81
C PRO A 279 8.32 4.28 15.65
N PRO A 280 7.04 4.11 15.30
CA PRO A 280 5.94 4.61 16.10
C PRO A 280 5.82 3.81 17.42
N PRO A 281 5.16 4.37 18.45
CA PRO A 281 4.74 3.60 19.63
C PRO A 281 3.86 2.40 19.22
N ALA A 282 3.97 1.28 19.93
CA ALA A 282 3.20 0.06 19.62
C ALA A 282 1.68 0.29 19.71
N ASP A 283 1.26 1.17 20.60
CA ASP A 283 -0.12 1.53 20.91
C ASP A 283 -0.54 2.85 20.25
N TRP A 284 0.01 3.18 19.07
CA TRP A 284 -0.21 4.45 18.39
C TRP A 284 -1.69 4.80 18.14
N LEU A 285 -2.56 3.79 18.06
CA LEU A 285 -4.01 3.95 17.88
C LEU A 285 -4.74 4.22 19.21
N GLU A 286 -4.21 3.75 20.33
CA GLU A 286 -4.75 4.01 21.67
C GLU A 286 -4.38 5.43 22.09
N LYS A 287 -5.35 6.20 22.60
CA LYS A 287 -5.13 7.59 23.04
C LYS A 287 -4.36 8.43 22.01
N LYS A 288 -4.81 8.36 20.75
CA LYS A 288 -4.20 8.98 19.57
C LYS A 288 -3.60 10.37 19.84
N GLU A 289 -4.32 11.24 20.54
CA GLU A 289 -3.92 12.62 20.83
C GLU A 289 -2.70 12.73 21.75
N GLU A 290 -2.73 12.05 22.90
CA GLU A 290 -1.62 12.02 23.86
C GLU A 290 -0.35 11.43 23.22
N ARG A 291 -0.54 10.41 22.38
CA ARG A 291 0.53 9.76 21.62
C ARG A 291 1.13 10.66 20.55
N VAL A 292 0.30 11.43 19.82
CA VAL A 292 0.78 12.40 18.83
C VAL A 292 1.68 13.43 19.50
N LEU A 293 1.25 14.05 20.61
CA LEU A 293 2.03 15.11 21.26
C LEU A 293 3.35 14.60 21.85
N SER A 294 3.29 13.50 22.63
CA SER A 294 4.48 12.93 23.26
C SER A 294 5.50 12.47 22.23
N TYR A 295 5.05 11.87 21.14
CA TYR A 295 5.93 11.43 20.07
C TYR A 295 6.48 12.61 19.25
N ALA A 296 5.66 13.61 18.93
CA ALA A 296 6.09 14.81 18.24
C ALA A 296 7.20 15.56 18.99
N LYS A 297 7.09 15.70 20.32
CA LYS A 297 8.14 16.27 21.18
C LYS A 297 9.46 15.51 21.06
N ARG A 298 9.41 14.18 21.06
CA ARG A 298 10.60 13.34 20.87
C ARG A 298 11.23 13.59 19.49
N LEU A 299 10.41 13.66 18.45
CA LEU A 299 10.89 13.91 17.09
C LEU A 299 11.53 15.30 16.95
N SER A 300 10.90 16.35 17.49
CA SER A 300 11.42 17.72 17.41
C SER A 300 12.74 17.92 18.17
N GLN A 301 12.96 17.14 19.23
CA GLN A 301 14.21 17.16 20.00
C GLN A 301 15.34 16.38 19.33
N THR A 302 15.00 15.37 18.52
CA THR A 302 15.97 14.43 17.94
C THR A 302 16.36 14.81 16.51
N PHE A 303 15.42 15.32 15.72
CA PHE A 303 15.59 15.55 14.29
C PHE A 303 15.58 17.03 13.94
N THR A 304 16.36 17.40 12.91
CA THR A 304 16.39 18.77 12.41
C THR A 304 15.09 19.10 11.66
N VAL A 305 14.77 20.39 11.58
CA VAL A 305 13.63 20.90 10.78
C VAL A 305 13.68 20.41 9.33
N GLN A 306 14.87 20.35 8.73
CA GLN A 306 15.06 19.82 7.38
C GLN A 306 14.69 18.34 7.29
N ALA A 307 15.14 17.51 8.24
CA ALA A 307 14.80 16.09 8.26
C ALA A 307 13.29 15.89 8.42
N LEU A 308 12.65 16.59 9.36
CA LEU A 308 11.19 16.53 9.55
C LEU A 308 10.44 16.92 8.27
N THR A 309 10.89 18.00 7.61
CA THR A 309 10.33 18.46 6.34
C THR A 309 10.42 17.40 5.23
N MET A 310 11.54 16.67 5.14
CA MET A 310 11.69 15.56 4.18
C MET A 310 10.68 14.44 4.44
N HIS A 311 10.47 14.06 5.70
CA HIS A 311 9.46 13.05 6.07
C HIS A 311 8.02 13.53 5.78
N ILE A 312 7.73 14.82 6.03
CA ILE A 312 6.45 15.44 5.67
C ILE A 312 6.18 15.31 4.18
N TYR A 313 7.15 15.66 3.32
CA TYR A 313 7.01 15.50 1.88
C TYR A 313 6.84 14.04 1.46
N GLY A 314 7.50 13.10 2.15
CA GLY A 314 7.30 11.67 1.96
C GLY A 314 5.85 11.26 2.24
N VAL A 315 5.31 11.60 3.42
CA VAL A 315 3.91 11.29 3.80
C VAL A 315 2.91 11.96 2.85
N HIS A 316 3.16 13.21 2.47
CA HIS A 316 2.33 13.91 1.49
C HIS A 316 2.35 13.21 0.11
N GLY A 317 3.53 12.80 -0.37
CA GLY A 317 3.64 12.04 -1.62
C GLY A 317 2.94 10.68 -1.56
N LEU A 318 3.01 9.99 -0.42
CA LEU A 318 2.26 8.76 -0.18
C LEU A 318 0.75 9.01 -0.25
N TRP A 319 0.25 10.04 0.44
CA TRP A 319 -1.14 10.47 0.39
C TRP A 319 -1.61 10.76 -1.05
N GLN A 320 -0.83 11.49 -1.83
CA GLN A 320 -1.15 11.79 -3.24
C GLN A 320 -1.27 10.50 -4.08
N ASN A 321 -0.38 9.53 -3.87
CA ASN A 321 -0.48 8.23 -4.54
C ASN A 321 -1.74 7.47 -4.14
N VAL A 322 -2.06 7.43 -2.83
CA VAL A 322 -3.27 6.79 -2.29
C VAL A 322 -4.53 7.38 -2.92
N CYS A 323 -4.60 8.72 -3.02
CA CYS A 323 -5.68 9.42 -3.73
C CYS A 323 -5.72 9.06 -5.22
N THR A 324 -4.56 9.08 -5.89
CA THR A 324 -4.46 8.82 -7.33
C THR A 324 -4.89 7.41 -7.68
N MET A 325 -4.52 6.41 -6.86
CA MET A 325 -4.90 5.01 -7.04
C MET A 325 -6.33 4.70 -6.57
N GLY A 326 -6.97 5.61 -5.84
CA GLY A 326 -8.33 5.42 -5.33
C GLY A 326 -8.40 4.31 -4.27
N ILE A 327 -7.51 4.35 -3.28
CA ILE A 327 -7.45 3.35 -2.22
C ILE A 327 -8.36 3.77 -1.05
N PHE A 328 -9.29 2.89 -0.70
CA PHE A 328 -10.25 3.09 0.40
C PHE A 328 -10.04 2.06 1.51
N ASP A 329 -8.98 2.25 2.30
CA ASP A 329 -8.62 1.40 3.43
C ASP A 329 -8.56 2.23 4.72
N THR A 330 -9.47 1.97 5.66
CA THR A 330 -9.58 2.73 6.90
C THR A 330 -8.29 2.73 7.71
N ARG A 331 -7.59 1.59 7.78
CA ARG A 331 -6.37 1.46 8.57
C ARG A 331 -5.24 2.30 7.97
N LEU A 332 -5.10 2.28 6.65
CA LEU A 332 -4.14 3.13 5.93
C LEU A 332 -4.41 4.62 6.18
N TRP A 333 -5.67 5.03 6.05
CA TRP A 333 -6.06 6.42 6.20
C TRP A 333 -5.87 6.94 7.63
N ASP A 334 -6.20 6.14 8.64
CA ASP A 334 -6.01 6.53 10.04
C ASP A 334 -4.52 6.65 10.39
N ALA A 335 -3.67 5.83 9.77
CA ALA A 335 -2.21 5.92 9.87
C ALA A 335 -1.66 7.17 9.18
N LEU A 336 -2.13 7.50 7.98
CA LEU A 336 -1.74 8.72 7.26
C LEU A 336 -2.07 9.96 8.09
N ASP A 337 -3.28 10.05 8.63
CA ASP A 337 -3.69 11.17 9.48
C ASP A 337 -2.80 11.26 10.73
N TRP A 338 -2.48 10.12 11.34
CA TRP A 338 -1.62 10.07 12.53
C TRP A 338 -0.19 10.53 12.23
N MET A 339 0.42 10.01 11.14
CA MET A 339 1.77 10.40 10.71
C MET A 339 1.82 11.88 10.36
N TRP A 340 0.83 12.37 9.63
CA TRP A 340 0.71 13.77 9.25
C TRP A 340 0.63 14.67 10.48
N ALA A 341 -0.30 14.39 11.39
CA ALA A 341 -0.48 15.19 12.59
C ALA A 341 0.75 15.21 13.49
N THR A 342 1.41 14.06 13.66
CA THR A 342 2.65 13.94 14.42
C THR A 342 3.76 14.78 13.81
N LEU A 343 3.99 14.67 12.50
CA LEU A 343 5.09 15.37 11.84
C LEU A 343 4.87 16.88 11.81
N LEU A 344 3.64 17.35 11.57
CA LEU A 344 3.30 18.78 11.64
C LEU A 344 3.47 19.33 13.07
N THR A 345 3.05 18.59 14.08
CA THR A 345 3.22 18.97 15.50
C THR A 345 4.72 19.01 15.85
N ALA A 346 5.51 18.04 15.40
CA ALA A 346 6.95 18.02 15.61
C ALA A 346 7.64 19.21 14.93
N LEU A 347 7.21 19.55 13.70
CA LEU A 347 7.71 20.69 12.97
C LEU A 347 7.40 22.01 13.70
N ALA A 348 6.15 22.19 14.16
CA ALA A 348 5.73 23.37 14.93
C ALA A 348 6.58 23.58 16.19
N ILE A 349 6.86 22.50 16.93
CA ILE A 349 7.71 22.55 18.13
C ILE A 349 9.16 22.89 17.73
N ALA A 350 9.68 22.27 16.68
CA ALA A 350 11.06 22.48 16.22
C ALA A 350 11.30 23.90 15.66
N THR A 351 10.29 24.56 15.10
CA THR A 351 10.38 25.95 14.61
C THR A 351 10.09 27.00 15.68
N GLY A 352 9.71 26.58 16.90
CA GLY A 352 9.36 27.50 17.99
C GLY A 352 8.00 28.19 17.81
N GLU A 353 7.10 27.60 17.01
CA GLU A 353 5.75 28.11 16.73
C GLU A 353 4.69 27.17 17.31
N PRO A 354 4.60 26.96 18.65
CA PRO A 354 3.68 26.00 19.25
C PRO A 354 2.19 26.36 19.03
N GLY A 355 1.87 27.62 18.72
CA GLY A 355 0.52 28.02 18.32
C GLY A 355 0.04 27.41 16.99
N LEU A 356 0.97 26.84 16.20
CA LEU A 356 0.67 26.05 15.02
C LEU A 356 0.58 24.54 15.33
N MET A 357 0.51 24.12 16.59
CA MET A 357 0.24 22.72 16.89
C MET A 357 -1.18 22.35 16.44
N ILE A 358 -1.40 21.10 16.02
CA ILE A 358 -2.76 20.64 15.72
C ILE A 358 -3.44 20.41 17.08
N PRO A 359 -4.50 21.19 17.42
CA PRO A 359 -5.15 21.08 18.70
C PRO A 359 -5.82 19.71 18.83
N SER A 360 -5.78 19.15 20.04
CA SER A 360 -6.50 17.91 20.34
C SER A 360 -8.00 18.14 20.23
N ALA A 361 -8.78 17.12 19.86
CA ALA A 361 -10.24 17.26 19.76
C ALA A 361 -10.87 17.62 21.11
N SER A 362 -10.18 17.30 22.21
CA SER A 362 -10.54 17.72 23.57
C SER A 362 -10.52 19.25 23.78
N GLU A 363 -9.61 19.98 23.14
CA GLU A 363 -9.56 21.46 23.23
C GLU A 363 -10.64 22.12 22.38
N GLN A 364 -10.96 21.53 21.22
CA GLN A 364 -11.99 22.04 20.30
C GLN A 364 -13.42 21.96 20.86
N GLN A 365 -13.65 21.12 21.87
CA GLN A 365 -14.96 20.99 22.55
C GLN A 365 -15.16 22.00 23.67
N GLN A 366 -14.13 22.71 24.13
CA GLN A 366 -14.25 23.76 25.15
C GLN A 366 -14.48 25.17 24.57
N GLU A 367 -14.18 25.37 23.28
CA GLU A 367 -14.38 26.64 22.57
C GLU A 367 -15.72 26.75 21.80
N GLN A 368 -16.54 25.70 21.84
CA GLN A 368 -17.92 25.70 21.33
C GLN A 368 -18.90 25.64 22.50
#